data_AF-A0A5K1ABX8-F1
#
_entry.id   AF-A0A5K1ABX8-F1
#
_cell.length_a   1.000
_cell.length_b   1.000
_cell.length_c   1.000
_cell.angle_alpha   90.00
_cell.angle_beta   90.00
_cell.angle_gamma   90.00
#
_symmetry.space_group_name_H-M   'P 1'
#
loop_
_entity.id
_entity.type
_entity.pdbx_description
1 polymer ?
#
loop_
_entity_poly.entity_id
_entity_poly.type
_entity_poly.pdbx_seq_one_letter_code
_entity_poly.pdbx_strand_id
1 'polypeptide(L)'
;MAVSAYSTLSVTRSLTLLVVVLSGLLASASSGEDLLRLNYYAESCPRAEEIIRDQVDKLYQEHGNTAVSWLRNLFHDCMVE
;
A
#
# COMPACT_ATOMS: atom_id res chain seq x y z
N MET A 1 47.78 -25.06 -14.92
CA MET A 1 47.09 -24.87 -13.61
C MET A 1 46.50 -23.47 -13.45
N ALA A 2 47.19 -22.38 -13.81
CA ALA A 2 46.65 -21.02 -13.67
C ALA A 2 45.38 -20.72 -14.49
N VAL A 3 45.29 -21.19 -15.75
CA VAL A 3 44.13 -20.96 -16.63
C VAL A 3 42.82 -21.47 -16.04
N SER A 4 42.82 -22.66 -15.43
CA SER A 4 41.63 -23.25 -14.78
C SER A 4 41.19 -22.44 -13.55
N ALA A 5 42.13 -21.87 -12.80
CA ALA A 5 41.86 -20.99 -11.66
C ALA A 5 41.31 -19.61 -12.07
N TYR A 6 41.76 -19.05 -13.21
CA TYR A 6 41.18 -17.83 -13.78
C TYR A 6 39.74 -18.05 -14.26
N SER A 7 39.48 -19.20 -14.89
CA SER A 7 38.13 -19.56 -15.33
C SER A 7 37.16 -19.76 -14.15
N THR A 8 37.59 -20.44 -13.09
CA THR A 8 36.76 -20.65 -11.89
C THR A 8 36.53 -19.35 -11.11
N LEU A 9 37.53 -18.46 -11.04
CA LEU A 9 37.40 -17.14 -10.43
C LEU A 9 36.46 -16.20 -11.22
N SER A 10 36.48 -16.29 -12.54
CA SER A 10 35.55 -15.54 -13.41
C SER A 10 34.10 -16.02 -13.24
N VAL A 11 33.89 -17.34 -13.22
CA VAL A 11 32.56 -17.94 -13.05
C VAL A 11 31.96 -17.62 -11.67
N THR A 12 32.75 -17.66 -10.60
CA THR A 12 32.30 -17.33 -9.24
C THR A 12 31.93 -15.84 -9.09
N ARG A 13 32.67 -14.94 -9.74
CA ARG A 13 32.32 -13.50 -9.80
C ARG A 13 31.02 -13.25 -10.57
N SER A 14 30.83 -13.92 -11.70
CA SER A 14 29.58 -13.81 -12.46
C SER A 14 28.37 -14.36 -11.68
N LEU A 15 28.54 -15.48 -10.97
CA LEU A 15 27.48 -16.08 -10.16
C LEU A 15 27.11 -15.20 -8.95
N THR A 16 28.11 -14.62 -8.27
CA THR A 16 27.87 -13.70 -7.15
C THR A 16 27.15 -12.42 -7.61
N LEU A 17 27.54 -11.85 -8.75
CA LEU A 17 26.82 -10.73 -9.36
C LEU A 17 25.38 -11.08 -9.73
N LEU A 18 25.15 -12.24 -10.33
CA LEU A 18 23.81 -12.73 -10.67
C LEU A 18 22.93 -12.87 -9.42
N VAL A 19 23.47 -13.46 -8.34
CA VAL A 19 22.76 -13.62 -7.07
C VAL A 19 22.42 -12.25 -6.46
N VAL A 20 23.35 -11.29 -6.45
CA VAL A 20 23.09 -9.93 -5.93
C VAL A 20 22.00 -9.22 -6.73
N VAL A 21 22.03 -9.32 -8.07
CA VAL A 21 21.00 -8.73 -8.95
C VAL A 21 19.64 -9.37 -8.71
N LEU A 22 19.57 -10.70 -8.65
CA LEU A 22 18.32 -11.43 -8.35
C LEU A 22 17.75 -11.03 -6.99
N SER A 23 18.62 -10.95 -5.96
CA SER A 23 18.23 -10.54 -4.60
C SER A 23 17.63 -9.13 -4.58
N GLY A 24 18.22 -8.19 -5.34
CA GLY A 24 17.71 -6.83 -5.48
C GLY A 24 16.35 -6.77 -6.19
N LEU A 25 16.15 -7.55 -7.26
CA LEU A 25 14.87 -7.63 -7.97
C LEU A 25 13.75 -8.19 -7.08
N LEU A 26 14.06 -9.23 -6.29
CA LEU A 26 13.11 -9.83 -5.34
C LEU A 26 12.70 -8.85 -4.24
N ALA A 27 13.62 -8.00 -3.76
CA ALA A 27 13.34 -6.98 -2.75
C ALA A 27 12.44 -5.84 -3.27
N SER A 28 12.51 -5.49 -4.55
CA SER A 28 11.63 -4.47 -5.15
C SER A 28 10.18 -4.94 -5.36
N ALA A 29 9.95 -6.25 -5.44
CA ALA A 29 8.61 -6.81 -5.69
C ALA A 29 7.67 -6.78 -4.47
N SER A 30 8.18 -6.48 -3.26
CA SER A 30 7.38 -6.46 -2.04
C SER A 30 6.93 -5.07 -1.58
N SER A 31 7.02 -4.06 -2.44
CA SER A 31 6.45 -2.73 -2.16
C SER A 31 4.99 -2.65 -2.63
N GLY A 32 4.15 -3.51 -2.05
CA GLY A 32 2.73 -3.18 -1.94
C GLY A 32 2.64 -2.06 -0.92
N GLU A 33 2.85 -0.82 -1.36
CA GLU A 33 2.56 0.34 -0.52
C GLU A 33 1.07 0.27 -0.23
N ASP A 34 0.70 0.07 1.04
CA ASP A 34 -0.65 0.31 1.50
C ASP A 34 -0.95 1.77 1.14
N LEU A 35 -1.65 2.02 0.02
CA LEU A 35 -1.98 3.35 -0.46
C LEU A 35 -2.81 4.15 0.57
N LEU A 36 -3.32 3.44 1.58
CA LEU A 36 -4.05 3.98 2.70
C LEU A 36 -3.10 4.24 3.87
N ARG A 37 -3.14 5.47 4.37
CA ARG A 37 -2.47 5.88 5.60
C ARG A 37 -3.45 6.67 6.46
N LEU A 38 -3.33 6.50 7.78
CA LEU A 38 -4.04 7.37 8.72
C LEU A 38 -3.61 8.83 8.51
N ASN A 39 -4.54 9.76 8.70
CA ASN A 39 -4.32 11.19 8.50
C ASN A 39 -3.82 11.55 7.09
N TYR A 40 -4.25 10.83 6.06
CA TYR A 40 -3.84 11.09 4.67
C TYR A 40 -4.01 12.56 4.25
N TYR A 41 -5.08 13.21 4.75
CA TYR A 41 -5.46 14.59 4.42
C TYR A 41 -4.81 15.67 5.32
N ALA A 42 -3.87 15.33 6.19
CA ALA A 42 -3.30 16.28 7.16
C ALA A 42 -2.78 17.59 6.52
N GLU A 43 -2.18 17.52 5.32
CA GLU A 43 -1.62 18.69 4.65
C GLU A 43 -2.62 19.38 3.71
N SER A 44 -3.42 18.60 2.98
CA SER A 44 -4.33 19.14 1.95
C SER A 44 -5.66 19.62 2.51
N CYS A 45 -6.17 18.94 3.54
CA CYS A 45 -7.43 19.29 4.22
C CYS A 45 -7.40 18.79 5.67
N PRO A 46 -6.72 19.51 6.59
CA PRO A 46 -6.50 19.05 7.97
C PRO A 46 -7.79 18.81 8.77
N ARG A 47 -8.91 19.43 8.34
CA ARG A 47 -10.21 19.30 9.00
C ARG A 47 -11.15 18.30 8.32
N ALA A 48 -10.66 17.51 7.35
CA ALA A 48 -11.51 16.60 6.58
C ALA A 48 -12.33 15.65 7.49
N GLU A 49 -11.67 14.97 8.42
CA GLU A 49 -12.34 14.01 9.32
C GLU A 49 -13.32 14.69 10.30
N GLU A 50 -12.97 15.88 10.80
CA GLU A 50 -13.83 16.70 11.66
C GLU A 50 -15.11 17.14 10.91
N ILE A 51 -14.95 17.69 9.70
CA ILE A 51 -16.05 18.14 8.86
C ILE A 51 -16.99 16.97 8.55
N ILE A 52 -16.46 15.82 8.16
CA ILE A 52 -17.27 14.64 7.85
C ILE A 52 -18.07 14.20 9.08
N ARG A 53 -17.43 14.14 10.26
CA ARG A 53 -18.10 13.78 11.52
C ARG A 53 -19.25 14.74 11.84
N ASP A 54 -18.99 16.05 11.80
CA ASP A 54 -20.00 17.07 12.11
C ASP A 54 -21.23 17.00 11.18
N GLN A 55 -21.02 16.71 9.89
CA GLN A 55 -22.13 16.58 8.94
C GLN A 55 -22.92 15.29 9.14
N VAL A 56 -22.23 14.17 9.38
CA VAL A 56 -22.88 12.88 9.66
C VAL A 56 -23.71 12.98 10.94
N ASP A 57 -23.18 13.62 11.99
CA ASP A 57 -23.90 13.83 13.25
C ASP A 57 -25.17 14.67 13.05
N LYS A 58 -25.09 15.76 12.28
CA LYS A 58 -26.27 16.58 11.95
C LYS A 58 -27.34 15.78 11.21
N LEU A 59 -26.94 15.06 10.17
CA LEU A 59 -27.86 14.22 9.39
C LEU A 59 -28.46 13.09 10.21
N TYR A 60 -27.71 12.55 11.17
CA TYR A 60 -28.25 11.56 12.10
C TYR A 60 -29.33 12.15 13.01
N GLN A 61 -29.13 13.37 13.52
CA GLN A 61 -30.14 14.05 14.34
C GLN A 61 -31.41 14.39 13.54
N GLU A 62 -31.27 14.72 12.26
CA GLU A 62 -32.40 14.96 11.36
C GLU A 62 -33.10 13.65 10.95
N HIS A 63 -32.31 12.60 10.72
CA HIS A 63 -32.74 11.31 10.21
C HIS A 63 -32.01 10.18 10.96
N GLY A 64 -32.63 9.64 12.01
CA GLY A 64 -32.02 8.65 12.91
C GLY A 64 -31.62 7.31 12.26
N ASN A 65 -31.95 7.08 10.98
CA ASN A 65 -31.53 5.91 10.21
C ASN A 65 -30.29 6.16 9.33
N THR A 66 -29.73 7.37 9.30
CA THR A 66 -28.62 7.76 8.41
C THR A 66 -27.40 6.85 8.57
N ALA A 67 -27.05 6.48 9.81
CA ALA A 67 -25.88 5.63 10.08
C ALA A 67 -25.98 4.25 9.39
N VAL A 68 -27.15 3.62 9.44
CA VAL A 68 -27.38 2.30 8.81
C VAL A 68 -27.35 2.40 7.29
N SER A 69 -27.98 3.44 6.74
CA SER A 69 -28.00 3.68 5.29
C SER A 69 -26.60 3.89 4.71
N TRP A 70 -25.74 4.64 5.39
CA TRP A 70 -24.37 4.90 4.95
C TRP A 70 -23.50 3.64 5.00
N LEU A 71 -23.59 2.84 6.08
CA LEU A 71 -22.86 1.59 6.18
C LEU A 71 -23.27 0.60 5.08
N ARG A 72 -24.58 0.48 4.81
CA ARG A 72 -25.09 -0.34 3.71
C ARG A 72 -24.55 0.14 2.37
N ASN A 73 -24.51 1.45 2.14
CA ASN A 73 -24.01 2.00 0.87
C ASN A 73 -22.53 1.70 0.67
N LEU A 74 -21.69 1.92 1.70
CA LEU A 74 -20.26 1.59 1.64
C LEU A 74 -20.03 0.10 1.34
N PHE A 75 -20.79 -0.77 2.00
CA PHE A 75 -20.72 -2.21 1.71
C PHE A 75 -21.10 -2.50 0.25
N HIS A 76 -22.19 -1.91 -0.23
CA HIS A 76 -22.67 -2.14 -1.60
C HIS A 76 -21.65 -1.67 -2.65
N ASP A 77 -21.02 -0.52 -2.44
CA ASP A 77 -20.03 0.05 -3.36
C ASP A 77 -18.71 -0.76 -3.38
N CYS A 78 -18.36 -1.42 -2.28
CA CYS A 78 -17.09 -2.16 -2.18
C CYS A 78 -17.22 -3.66 -2.45
N MET A 79 -18.40 -4.25 -2.27
CA MET A 79 -18.56 -5.72 -2.24
C MET A 79 -19.40 -6.27 -3.39
N VAL A 80 -20.04 -5.42 -4.19
CA VAL A 80 -20.84 -5.83 -5.34
C VAL A 80 -20.27 -5.18 -6.60
N GLU A 81 -19.60 -6.00 -7.43
CA GLU A 81 -19.10 -5.66 -8.77
C GLU A 81 -19.90 -6.34 -9.88
#